data_AF-A0A0H4KQ12-F1
#
_entry.id   AF-A0A0H4KQ12-F1
#
_cell.length_a   1.000
_cell.length_b   1.000
_cell.length_c   1.000
_cell.angle_alpha   90.00
_cell.angle_beta   90.00
_cell.angle_gamma   90.00
#
_symmetry.space_group_name_H-M   'P 1'
#
loop_
_entity.id
_entity.type
_entity.pdbx_description
1 polymer ?
#
loop_
_entity_poly.entity_id
_entity_poly.type
_entity_poly.pdbx_seq_one_letter_code
_entity_poly.pdbx_strand_id
1 'polypeptide(L)'
;MFASNTLGSVIVVALGGSTNIRLPNNQSLGNFIGNANDTVFTVPETGRYYITYQINTTVGLGIGAGARVTANGTPIPGTILVPAVSNATFYRDCITPLTAGSTLSLQLFSSILLTATLISGGGTIGASLNIIRIQ
;
A
#
# COMPACT_ATOMS: atom_id res chain seq x y z
N MET A 1 7.62 -10.82 2.92
CA MET A 1 8.26 -9.50 2.97
C MET A 1 7.48 -8.54 3.84
N PHE A 2 8.18 -7.58 4.42
CA PHE A 2 7.63 -6.42 5.10
C PHE A 2 8.35 -5.15 4.59
N ALA A 3 7.62 -4.06 4.39
CA ALA A 3 8.18 -2.74 4.06
C ALA A 3 7.28 -1.65 4.65
N SER A 4 7.87 -0.55 5.11
CA SER A 4 7.13 0.53 5.77
C SER A 4 7.57 1.94 5.36
N ASN A 5 6.77 2.93 5.73
CA ASN A 5 7.10 4.34 5.67
C ASN A 5 6.93 4.94 7.07
N THR A 6 8.04 5.41 7.65
CA THR A 6 8.11 6.09 8.94
C THR A 6 8.50 7.56 8.79
N LEU A 7 8.75 8.02 7.56
CA LEU A 7 9.21 9.37 7.23
C LEU A 7 8.07 10.40 7.15
N GLY A 8 6.82 9.95 7.03
CA GLY A 8 5.66 10.85 6.95
C GLY A 8 5.49 11.48 5.58
N SER A 9 5.66 10.69 4.52
CA SER A 9 5.59 11.20 3.15
C SER A 9 4.26 11.89 2.83
N VAL A 10 4.35 12.97 2.05
CA VAL A 10 3.19 13.62 1.43
C VAL A 10 2.87 12.89 0.13
N ILE A 11 1.63 12.45 -0.01
CA ILE A 11 1.10 11.71 -1.15
C ILE A 11 0.06 12.60 -1.83
N VAL A 12 0.37 13.05 -3.04
CA VAL A 12 -0.57 13.81 -3.88
C VAL A 12 -1.21 12.84 -4.87
N VAL A 13 -2.54 12.84 -4.92
CA VAL A 13 -3.33 12.05 -5.88
C VAL A 13 -4.14 13.03 -6.72
N ALA A 14 -3.91 12.98 -8.04
CA ALA A 14 -4.67 13.77 -9.00
C ALA A 14 -6.16 13.36 -9.01
N LEU A 15 -7.03 14.25 -9.50
CA LEU A 15 -8.46 13.99 -9.59
C LEU A 15 -8.75 12.73 -10.42
N GLY A 16 -9.41 11.73 -9.82
CA GLY A 16 -9.68 10.45 -10.48
C GLY A 16 -8.46 9.52 -10.61
N GLY A 17 -7.33 9.88 -9.99
CA GLY A 17 -6.05 9.19 -10.12
C GLY A 17 -5.73 8.24 -8.96
N SER A 18 -4.50 7.71 -9.01
CA SER A 18 -3.89 6.92 -7.95
C SER A 18 -2.38 7.16 -7.87
N THR A 19 -1.83 7.07 -6.67
CA THR A 19 -0.39 7.25 -6.41
C THR A 19 0.14 6.09 -5.57
N ASN A 20 1.27 5.51 -6.00
CA ASN A 20 1.96 4.46 -5.25
C ASN A 20 2.58 5.06 -3.98
N ILE A 21 2.40 4.36 -2.87
CA ILE A 21 3.00 4.74 -1.59
C ILE A 21 4.44 4.21 -1.54
N ARG A 22 5.38 5.11 -1.27
CA ARG A 22 6.78 4.76 -1.05
C ARG A 22 6.95 4.11 0.34
N LEU A 23 7.64 2.98 0.42
CA LEU A 23 7.86 2.20 1.65
C LEU A 23 9.36 1.94 1.89
N PRO A 24 10.17 2.97 2.19
CA PRO A 24 11.64 2.88 2.18
C PRO A 24 12.24 2.37 3.50
N ASN A 25 11.43 2.19 4.54
CA ASN A 25 11.90 1.95 5.91
C ASN A 25 11.64 0.50 6.34
N ASN A 26 12.48 0.04 7.29
CA ASN A 26 12.34 -1.24 7.98
C ASN A 26 12.08 -2.43 7.04
N GLN A 27 12.65 -2.40 5.83
CA GLN A 27 12.38 -3.42 4.83
C GLN A 27 12.99 -4.77 5.24
N SER A 28 12.17 -5.81 5.17
CA SER A 28 12.57 -7.21 5.25
C SER A 28 11.98 -7.93 4.04
N LEU A 29 12.71 -7.89 2.92
CA LEU A 29 12.18 -8.31 1.62
C LEU A 29 12.25 -9.83 1.39
N GLY A 30 13.14 -10.54 2.09
CA GLY A 30 13.47 -11.92 1.74
C GLY A 30 13.95 -11.95 0.28
N ASN A 31 13.29 -12.73 -0.57
CA ASN A 31 13.60 -12.83 -2.00
C ASN A 31 12.81 -11.84 -2.88
N PHE A 32 11.92 -11.02 -2.30
CA PHE A 32 11.24 -9.98 -3.07
C PHE A 32 12.23 -8.90 -3.54
N ILE A 33 12.00 -8.34 -4.72
CA ILE A 33 12.85 -7.28 -5.28
C ILE A 33 12.07 -5.97 -5.25
N GLY A 34 12.53 -4.99 -4.48
CA GLY A 34 12.00 -3.63 -4.51
C GLY A 34 12.59 -2.82 -5.67
N ASN A 35 11.81 -1.91 -6.27
CA ASN A 35 12.34 -0.92 -7.21
C ASN A 35 13.12 0.19 -6.50
N ALA A 36 13.86 1.01 -7.24
CA ALA A 36 14.68 2.10 -6.69
C ALA A 36 13.88 3.17 -5.91
N ASN A 37 12.56 3.23 -6.11
CA ASN A 37 11.67 4.16 -5.43
C ASN A 37 10.92 3.54 -4.23
N ASP A 38 11.16 2.26 -3.91
CA ASP A 38 10.48 1.51 -2.85
C ASP A 38 8.93 1.53 -2.95
N THR A 39 8.40 1.56 -4.16
CA THR A 39 6.96 1.66 -4.47
C THR A 39 6.42 0.42 -5.16
N VAL A 40 7.30 -0.41 -5.72
CA VAL A 40 6.96 -1.60 -6.48
C VAL A 40 7.82 -2.75 -5.97
N PHE A 41 7.20 -3.88 -5.65
CA PHE A 41 7.86 -5.08 -5.14
C PHE A 41 7.54 -6.28 -6.03
N THR A 42 8.56 -6.96 -6.53
CA THR A 42 8.42 -8.10 -7.43
C THR A 42 8.34 -9.40 -6.66
N VAL A 43 7.33 -10.21 -6.98
CA VAL A 43 7.07 -11.53 -6.40
C VAL A 43 8.14 -12.52 -6.88
N PRO A 44 8.83 -13.23 -5.98
CA PRO A 44 9.91 -14.13 -6.36
C PRO A 44 9.43 -15.46 -6.96
N GLU A 45 8.30 -15.98 -6.48
CA GLU A 45 7.84 -17.34 -6.79
C GLU A 45 6.32 -17.37 -7.02
N THR A 46 5.84 -18.32 -7.82
CA THR A 46 4.40 -18.52 -7.98
C THR A 46 3.85 -19.23 -6.75
N GLY A 47 2.73 -18.77 -6.22
CA GLY A 47 2.13 -19.35 -5.01
C GLY A 47 0.89 -18.60 -4.54
N ARG A 48 0.40 -18.96 -3.35
CA ARG A 48 -0.64 -18.19 -2.66
C ARG A 48 -0.01 -17.31 -1.59
N TYR A 49 -0.47 -16.07 -1.52
CA TYR A 49 0.08 -15.05 -0.65
C TYR A 49 -1.00 -14.44 0.22
N TYR A 50 -0.72 -14.34 1.52
CA TYR A 50 -1.42 -13.45 2.43
C TYR A 50 -0.83 -12.05 2.28
N ILE A 51 -1.69 -11.07 1.98
CA ILE A 51 -1.32 -9.67 1.81
C ILE A 51 -2.08 -8.87 2.84
N THR A 52 -1.40 -8.02 3.58
CA THR A 52 -2.02 -7.02 4.45
C THR A 52 -1.29 -5.70 4.32
N TYR A 53 -2.05 -4.60 4.47
CA TYR A 53 -1.48 -3.27 4.54
C TYR A 53 -2.14 -2.45 5.63
N GLN A 54 -1.41 -1.45 6.10
CA GLN A 54 -1.94 -0.39 6.93
C GLN A 54 -1.46 0.96 6.41
N ILE A 55 -2.34 1.96 6.41
CA ILE A 55 -1.99 3.35 6.11
C ILE A 55 -2.64 4.21 7.19
N ASN A 56 -1.85 5.08 7.81
CA ASN A 56 -2.28 6.04 8.81
C ASN A 56 -1.87 7.43 8.34
N THR A 57 -2.86 8.32 8.19
CA THR A 57 -2.66 9.71 7.79
C THR A 57 -2.84 10.65 8.97
N THR A 58 -2.22 11.84 8.91
CA THR A 58 -2.28 12.84 9.99
C THR A 58 -3.68 13.39 10.22
N VAL A 59 -4.50 13.41 9.16
CA VAL A 59 -5.91 13.81 9.18
C VAL A 59 -6.73 12.80 8.36
N GLY A 60 -8.04 12.76 8.61
CA GLY A 60 -8.95 11.92 7.83
C GLY A 60 -9.01 12.38 6.36
N LEU A 61 -8.96 11.42 5.44
CA LEU A 61 -9.09 11.69 4.02
C LEU A 61 -10.57 11.78 3.64
N GLY A 62 -10.89 12.70 2.72
CA GLY A 62 -12.28 12.96 2.31
C GLY A 62 -12.97 11.80 1.61
N ILE A 63 -14.30 11.87 1.52
CA ILE A 63 -15.13 10.88 0.80
C ILE A 63 -14.69 10.84 -0.66
N GLY A 64 -14.44 9.64 -1.18
CA GLY A 64 -13.90 9.43 -2.51
C GLY A 64 -12.42 9.06 -2.53
N ALA A 65 -11.70 9.22 -1.42
CA ALA A 65 -10.38 8.64 -1.21
C ALA A 65 -10.50 7.15 -0.84
N GLY A 66 -9.54 6.34 -1.28
CA GLY A 66 -9.46 4.93 -0.97
C GLY A 66 -8.04 4.41 -1.01
N ALA A 67 -7.88 3.17 -0.55
CA ALA A 67 -6.61 2.46 -0.55
C ALA A 67 -6.78 1.06 -1.15
N ARG A 68 -5.72 0.55 -1.78
CA ARG A 68 -5.69 -0.80 -2.35
C ARG A 68 -4.26 -1.28 -2.58
N VAL A 69 -4.11 -2.58 -2.78
CA VAL A 69 -2.90 -3.17 -3.37
C VAL A 69 -3.20 -3.58 -4.81
N THR A 70 -2.26 -3.33 -5.72
CA THR A 70 -2.36 -3.76 -7.12
C THR A 70 -1.32 -4.81 -7.44
N ALA A 71 -1.69 -5.81 -8.25
CA ALA A 71 -0.76 -6.72 -8.92
C ALA A 71 -0.71 -6.35 -10.41
N ASN A 72 0.48 -6.04 -10.93
CA ASN A 72 0.69 -5.65 -12.34
C ASN A 72 -0.26 -4.51 -12.77
N GLY A 73 -0.46 -3.52 -11.90
CA GLY A 73 -1.38 -2.40 -12.13
C GLY A 73 -2.87 -2.71 -11.93
N THR A 74 -3.26 -3.97 -11.77
CA THR A 74 -4.66 -4.37 -11.54
C THR A 74 -4.95 -4.48 -10.04
N PRO A 75 -6.03 -3.85 -9.51
CA PRO A 75 -6.42 -3.99 -8.11
C PRO A 75 -6.66 -5.44 -7.69
N ILE A 76 -6.09 -5.84 -6.55
CA ILE A 76 -6.35 -7.16 -5.96
C ILE A 76 -7.68 -7.10 -5.18
N PRO A 77 -8.69 -7.91 -5.54
CA PRO A 77 -9.94 -7.99 -4.78
C PRO A 77 -9.69 -8.31 -3.31
N GLY A 78 -10.49 -7.72 -2.41
CA GLY A 78 -10.32 -7.85 -0.96
C GLY A 78 -9.37 -6.82 -0.34
N THR A 79 -8.43 -6.27 -1.11
CA THR A 79 -7.56 -5.19 -0.63
C THR A 79 -8.16 -3.80 -0.79
N ILE A 80 -9.28 -3.66 -1.52
CA ILE A 80 -9.86 -2.36 -1.82
C ILE A 80 -10.67 -1.86 -0.62
N LEU A 81 -10.34 -0.65 -0.15
CA LEU A 81 -11.08 0.07 0.87
C LEU A 81 -11.44 1.47 0.34
N VAL A 82 -12.75 1.73 0.20
CA VAL A 82 -13.31 3.06 -0.01
C VAL A 82 -14.21 3.38 1.19
N PRO A 83 -13.75 4.19 2.15
CA PRO A 83 -14.56 4.61 3.27
C PRO A 83 -15.78 5.43 2.81
N ALA A 84 -16.93 5.20 3.44
CA ALA A 84 -18.14 5.99 3.21
C ALA A 84 -18.11 7.37 3.90
N VAL A 85 -17.21 7.53 4.87
CA VAL A 85 -16.99 8.75 5.65
C VAL A 85 -15.50 9.05 5.73
N SER A 86 -15.14 10.26 6.16
CA SER A 86 -13.73 10.64 6.34
C SER A 86 -13.03 9.66 7.27
N ASN A 87 -11.86 9.17 6.86
CA ASN A 87 -11.13 8.15 7.59
C ASN A 87 -9.62 8.38 7.49
N ALA A 88 -8.91 8.23 8.60
CA ALA A 88 -7.46 8.44 8.69
C ALA A 88 -6.68 7.11 8.67
N THR A 89 -7.36 5.98 8.88
CA THR A 89 -6.71 4.66 8.95
C THR A 89 -7.31 3.70 7.94
N PHE A 90 -6.48 3.19 7.06
CA PHE A 90 -6.86 2.22 6.03
C PHE A 90 -6.16 0.91 6.32
N TYR A 91 -6.94 -0.16 6.47
CA TYR A 91 -6.42 -1.49 6.73
C TYR A 91 -7.26 -2.52 5.99
N ARG A 92 -6.61 -3.42 5.26
CA ARG A 92 -7.23 -4.61 4.68
C ARG A 92 -6.21 -5.73 4.62
N ASP A 93 -6.75 -6.93 4.55
CA ASP A 93 -6.02 -8.15 4.27
C ASP A 93 -6.76 -9.05 3.28
N CYS A 94 -6.02 -9.89 2.58
CA CYS A 94 -6.56 -10.85 1.64
C CYS A 94 -5.60 -12.03 1.43
N ILE A 95 -6.12 -13.12 0.88
CA ILE A 95 -5.31 -14.21 0.34
C ILE A 95 -5.58 -14.29 -1.16
N THR A 96 -4.53 -14.19 -1.97
CA THR A 96 -4.64 -14.25 -3.44
C THR A 96 -3.51 -15.09 -4.04
N PRO A 97 -3.75 -15.81 -5.15
CA PRO A 97 -2.65 -16.34 -5.95
C PRO A 97 -1.84 -15.21 -6.58
N LEU A 98 -0.52 -15.38 -6.66
CA LEU A 98 0.40 -14.51 -7.39
C LEU A 98 1.36 -15.37 -8.21
N THR A 99 1.80 -14.83 -9.34
CA THR A 99 2.82 -15.47 -10.20
C THR A 99 4.18 -14.84 -9.95
N ALA A 100 5.25 -15.64 -10.11
CA ALA A 100 6.61 -15.12 -10.13
C ALA A 100 6.76 -14.00 -11.16
N GLY A 101 7.45 -12.93 -10.80
CA GLY A 101 7.60 -11.73 -11.62
C GLY A 101 6.45 -10.73 -11.53
N SER A 102 5.33 -11.07 -10.87
CA SER A 102 4.26 -10.09 -10.62
C SER A 102 4.76 -8.92 -9.77
N THR A 103 4.34 -7.71 -10.10
CA THR A 103 4.71 -6.48 -9.41
C THR A 103 3.59 -6.02 -8.49
N LEU A 104 3.92 -5.75 -7.23
CA LEU A 104 2.96 -5.34 -6.20
C LEU A 104 3.21 -3.90 -5.76
N SER A 105 2.14 -3.12 -5.65
CA SER A 105 2.18 -1.74 -5.19
C SER A 105 1.02 -1.43 -4.26
N LEU A 106 1.32 -0.77 -3.13
CA LEU A 106 0.33 -0.16 -2.27
C LEU A 106 -0.03 1.23 -2.82
N GLN A 107 -1.32 1.53 -2.94
CA GLN A 107 -1.81 2.76 -3.56
C GLN A 107 -2.82 3.48 -2.68
N LEU A 108 -2.74 4.81 -2.68
CA LEU A 108 -3.92 5.66 -2.47
C LEU A 108 -4.52 5.99 -3.84
N PHE A 109 -5.85 5.95 -3.93
CA PHE A 109 -6.59 6.42 -5.10
C PHE A 109 -7.70 7.36 -4.65
N SER A 110 -8.15 8.23 -5.55
CA SER A 110 -9.13 9.24 -5.17
C SER A 110 -9.98 9.70 -6.35
N SER A 111 -11.28 9.83 -6.14
CA SER A 111 -12.20 10.50 -7.07
C SER A 111 -12.19 12.03 -6.93
N ILE A 112 -11.46 12.57 -5.94
CA ILE A 112 -11.24 14.01 -5.70
C ILE A 112 -9.75 14.34 -5.75
N LEU A 113 -9.38 15.62 -5.88
CA LEU A 113 -8.00 16.02 -5.57
C LEU A 113 -7.71 15.73 -4.11
N LEU A 114 -6.62 15.00 -3.87
CA LEU A 114 -6.26 14.53 -2.54
C LEU A 114 -4.80 14.80 -2.28
N THR A 115 -4.52 15.38 -1.11
CA THR A 115 -3.19 15.43 -0.52
C THR A 115 -3.27 14.77 0.84
N ALA A 116 -2.55 13.66 1.00
CA ALA A 116 -2.51 12.88 2.23
C ALA A 116 -1.09 12.95 2.80
N THR A 117 -0.96 13.27 4.09
CA THR A 117 0.31 13.20 4.79
C THR A 117 0.28 11.99 5.70
N LEU A 118 1.24 11.09 5.55
CA LEU A 118 1.38 9.93 6.43
C LEU A 118 1.80 10.39 7.84
N ILE A 119 1.33 9.70 8.87
CA ILE A 119 1.81 9.95 10.24
C ILE A 119 3.31 9.62 10.31
N SER A 120 4.05 10.47 11.00
CA SER A 120 5.44 10.24 11.39
C SER A 120 5.68 10.71 12.82
N GLY A 121 6.78 10.24 13.43
CA GLY A 121 7.15 10.57 14.80
C GLY A 121 6.75 9.51 15.83
N GLY A 122 7.45 9.49 16.97
CA GLY A 122 7.18 8.58 18.09
C GLY A 122 7.37 7.09 17.78
N GLY A 123 8.10 6.74 16.70
CA GLY A 123 8.23 5.35 16.23
C GLY A 123 7.02 4.83 15.45
N THR A 124 6.08 5.71 15.09
CA THR A 124 4.85 5.33 14.37
C THR A 124 5.13 4.96 12.91
N ILE A 125 4.33 4.02 12.39
CA ILE A 125 4.34 3.62 11.00
C ILE A 125 3.19 4.33 10.26
N GLY A 126 3.55 5.22 9.33
CA GLY A 126 2.61 5.92 8.47
C GLY A 126 2.01 5.01 7.41
N ALA A 127 2.79 4.10 6.82
CA ALA A 127 2.26 3.05 5.96
C ALA A 127 3.08 1.78 6.04
N SER A 128 2.45 0.62 5.88
CA SER A 128 3.13 -0.67 5.80
C SER A 128 2.46 -1.62 4.83
N LEU A 129 3.27 -2.50 4.27
CA LEU A 129 2.85 -3.62 3.43
C LEU A 129 3.55 -4.88 3.93
N ASN A 130 2.76 -5.91 4.26
CA ASN A 130 3.25 -7.22 4.66
C ASN A 130 2.66 -8.28 3.73
N ILE A 131 3.54 -9.15 3.22
CA ILE A 131 3.18 -10.16 2.24
C ILE A 131 3.87 -11.46 2.59
N ILE A 132 3.10 -12.51 2.84
CA ILE A 132 3.60 -13.81 3.29
C ILE A 132 3.14 -14.86 2.31
N ARG A 133 4.08 -15.63 1.73
CA ARG A 133 3.73 -16.82 0.95
C ARG A 133 3.23 -17.89 1.91
N ILE A 134 2.07 -18.46 1.62
CA ILE A 134 1.45 -19.50 2.45
C ILE A 134 1.41 -20.87 1.77
N GLN A 135 1.54 -20.91 0.43
CA GLN A 135 1.58 -22.13 -0.39
C GLN A 135 2.41 -21.89 -1.65
#